data_AF-A0A953JHQ2-F1
#
_entry.id   AF-A0A953JHQ2-F1
#
_cell.length_a   1.000
_cell.length_b   1.000
_cell.length_c   1.000
_cell.angle_alpha   90.00
_cell.angle_beta   90.00
_cell.angle_gamma   90.00
#
_symmetry.space_group_name_H-M   'P 1'
#
loop_
_entity.id
_entity.type
_entity.pdbx_description
1 polymer ?
#
loop_
_entity_poly.entity_id
_entity_poly.type
_entity_poly.pdbx_seq_one_letter_code
_entity_poly.pdbx_strand_id
1 'polypeptide(L)'
;MPLRIPTTSWPVLASLVLALPSLPATAQSSMGSREFQMAELNELPASVREDVLRRAADGNTPRGVLEVMLLNAMQQRFPASRIVAIDMGRGVAVIQTPEKQLKALTFNKQQGLQVVGEVTMQ
;
A
#
# COMPACT_ATOMS: atom_id res chain seq x y z
N MET A 1 -48.11 -61.50 -29.69
CA MET A 1 -47.80 -61.72 -28.26
C MET A 1 -47.17 -63.10 -28.12
N PRO A 2 -46.16 -63.34 -27.25
CA PRO A 2 -45.60 -62.53 -26.15
C PRO A 2 -44.16 -62.01 -26.44
N LEU A 3 -43.73 -60.81 -26.03
CA LEU A 3 -43.34 -60.34 -24.68
C LEU A 3 -42.07 -61.03 -24.11
N ARG A 4 -40.94 -60.30 -24.11
CA ARG A 4 -40.11 -60.02 -22.91
C ARG A 4 -38.81 -59.28 -23.25
N ILE A 5 -38.74 -58.04 -22.79
CA ILE A 5 -37.50 -57.34 -22.40
C ILE A 5 -37.40 -57.53 -20.88
N PRO A 6 -36.23 -57.81 -20.30
CA PRO A 6 -35.73 -56.89 -19.29
C PRO A 6 -34.20 -56.69 -19.28
N THR A 7 -33.80 -55.42 -19.36
CA THR A 7 -32.91 -54.70 -18.44
C THR A 7 -31.73 -55.45 -17.80
N THR A 8 -30.49 -55.02 -18.09
CA THR A 8 -29.44 -54.92 -17.04
C THR A 8 -28.33 -53.92 -17.44
N SER A 9 -28.04 -52.98 -16.51
CA SER A 9 -26.75 -52.33 -16.15
C SER A 9 -25.84 -51.78 -17.27
N TRP A 10 -25.33 -50.54 -17.27
CA TRP A 10 -24.93 -49.63 -16.18
C TRP A 10 -24.90 -48.19 -16.73
N PRO A 11 -25.31 -47.15 -15.98
CA PRO A 11 -24.94 -45.79 -16.33
C PRO A 11 -23.46 -45.57 -15.99
N VAL A 12 -22.65 -45.27 -17.00
CA VAL A 12 -21.31 -44.71 -16.83
C VAL A 12 -21.48 -43.35 -16.13
N LEU A 13 -21.18 -43.32 -14.83
CA LEU A 13 -21.01 -42.08 -14.07
C LEU A 13 -19.73 -41.40 -14.57
N ALA A 14 -19.86 -40.59 -15.61
CA ALA A 14 -18.82 -39.67 -16.02
C ALA A 14 -18.66 -38.61 -14.92
N SER A 15 -17.61 -38.78 -14.11
CA SER A 15 -17.24 -37.88 -13.04
C SER A 15 -17.00 -36.47 -13.55
N LEU A 16 -17.76 -35.53 -13.00
CA LEU A 16 -17.57 -34.09 -13.08
C LEU A 16 -16.22 -33.71 -12.46
N VAL A 17 -15.21 -33.42 -13.29
CA VAL A 17 -13.98 -32.73 -12.86
C VAL A 17 -14.02 -31.32 -13.44
N LEU A 18 -14.56 -30.39 -12.66
CA LEU A 18 -14.39 -28.95 -12.86
C LEU A 18 -12.93 -28.61 -12.53
N ALA A 19 -12.05 -28.67 -13.53
CA ALA A 19 -10.74 -28.07 -13.47
C ALA A 19 -10.90 -26.55 -13.45
N LEU A 20 -10.92 -25.96 -12.25
CA LEU A 20 -10.76 -24.52 -12.06
C LEU A 20 -9.28 -24.20 -12.35
N PRO A 21 -8.94 -23.46 -13.43
CA PRO A 21 -7.60 -22.89 -13.54
C PRO A 21 -7.46 -21.86 -12.40
N SER A 22 -6.57 -22.13 -11.46
CA SER A 22 -6.08 -21.13 -10.51
C SER A 22 -5.34 -20.06 -11.31
N LEU A 23 -6.07 -19.00 -11.68
CA LEU A 23 -5.46 -17.80 -12.23
C LEU A 23 -4.46 -17.28 -11.20
N PRO A 24 -3.20 -16.99 -11.58
CA PRO A 24 -2.31 -16.28 -10.70
C PRO A 24 -2.96 -14.93 -10.42
N ALA A 25 -3.27 -14.68 -9.14
CA ALA A 25 -3.65 -13.36 -8.69
C ALA A 25 -2.46 -12.43 -9.00
N THR A 26 -2.54 -11.70 -10.11
CA THR A 26 -1.68 -10.56 -10.34
C THR A 26 -2.02 -9.58 -9.23
N ALA A 27 -1.15 -9.53 -8.22
CA ALA A 27 -1.21 -8.55 -7.17
C ALA A 27 -1.29 -7.18 -7.86
N GLN A 28 -2.48 -6.60 -7.86
CA GLN A 28 -2.73 -5.29 -8.44
C GLN A 28 -2.12 -4.28 -7.48
N SER A 29 -0.80 -4.12 -7.59
CA SER A 29 -0.08 -3.03 -6.95
C SER A 29 -0.58 -1.75 -7.61
N SER A 30 -1.61 -1.16 -7.00
CA SER A 30 -2.09 0.20 -7.26
C SER A 30 -0.98 1.17 -6.84
N MET A 31 0.04 1.21 -7.69
CA MET A 31 1.21 2.04 -7.56
C MET A 31 0.90 3.30 -8.34
N GLY A 32 0.99 4.47 -7.71
CA GLY A 32 0.99 5.74 -8.44
C GLY A 32 1.92 5.64 -9.65
N SER A 33 1.58 6.32 -10.75
CA SER A 33 2.29 6.17 -12.01
C SER A 33 3.80 6.23 -11.78
N ARG A 34 4.58 5.41 -12.50
CA ARG A 34 6.04 5.28 -12.28
C ARG A 34 6.74 6.65 -12.30
N GLU A 35 6.21 7.57 -13.08
CA GLU A 35 6.62 8.96 -13.22
C GLU A 35 6.44 9.74 -11.91
N PHE A 36 5.31 9.53 -11.22
CA PHE A 36 5.04 10.15 -9.92
C PHE A 36 6.03 9.67 -8.85
N GLN A 37 6.31 8.36 -8.81
CA GLN A 37 7.30 7.81 -7.87
C GLN A 37 8.71 8.33 -8.16
N MET A 38 9.07 8.49 -9.43
CA MET A 38 10.35 9.08 -9.84
C MET A 38 10.43 10.57 -9.50
N ALA A 39 9.33 11.31 -9.63
CA ALA A 39 9.27 12.71 -9.21
C ALA A 39 9.47 12.82 -7.68
N GLU A 40 8.77 11.99 -6.89
CA GLU A 40 8.94 11.95 -5.43
C GLU A 40 10.38 11.61 -5.03
N LEU A 41 11.01 10.62 -5.68
CA LEU A 41 12.41 10.26 -5.43
C LEU A 41 13.39 11.38 -5.76
N ASN A 42 13.13 12.13 -6.84
CA ASN A 42 13.99 13.24 -7.26
C ASN A 42 13.95 14.43 -6.30
N GLU A 43 12.85 14.59 -5.56
CA GLU A 43 12.72 15.60 -4.52
C GLU A 43 13.44 15.22 -3.21
N LEU A 44 14.00 14.01 -3.10
CA LEU A 44 14.74 13.57 -1.92
C LEU A 44 16.23 13.91 -2.03
N PRO A 45 16.91 14.13 -0.88
CA PRO A 45 18.37 14.18 -0.85
C PRO A 45 18.94 12.81 -1.22
N ALA A 46 20.17 12.80 -1.76
CA ALA A 46 20.80 11.59 -2.30
C ALA A 46 20.86 10.43 -1.29
N SER A 47 21.18 10.72 -0.02
CA SER A 47 21.25 9.71 1.04
C SER A 47 19.90 9.02 1.31
N VAL A 48 18.82 9.80 1.39
CA VAL A 48 17.47 9.26 1.63
C VAL A 48 16.98 8.51 0.40
N ARG A 49 17.31 8.98 -0.80
CA ARG A 49 16.99 8.30 -2.05
C ARG A 49 17.64 6.92 -2.12
N GLU A 50 18.93 6.82 -1.80
CA GLU A 50 19.64 5.53 -1.77
C GLU A 50 19.05 4.58 -0.72
N ASP A 51 18.72 5.07 0.47
CA ASP A 51 18.07 4.26 1.50
C ASP A 51 16.69 3.77 1.06
N VAL A 52 15.91 4.62 0.38
CA VAL A 52 14.59 4.25 -0.16
C VAL A 52 14.75 3.19 -1.24
N LEU A 53 15.68 3.37 -2.19
CA LEU A 53 15.94 2.39 -3.24
C LEU A 53 16.43 1.05 -2.68
N ARG A 54 17.27 1.08 -1.64
CA ARG A 54 17.74 -0.13 -0.96
C ARG A 54 16.61 -0.89 -0.28
N ARG A 55 15.65 -0.18 0.32
CA ARG A 55 14.49 -0.76 1.01
C ARG A 55 13.34 -1.11 0.07
N ALA A 56 13.29 -0.52 -1.11
CA ALA A 56 12.33 -0.82 -2.18
C ALA A 56 12.70 -2.12 -2.92
N ALA A 57 13.09 -3.14 -2.17
CA ALA A 57 13.35 -4.49 -2.63
C ALA A 57 12.20 -5.42 -2.18
N ASP A 58 12.20 -6.67 -2.66
CA ASP A 58 11.28 -7.74 -2.21
C ASP A 58 9.79 -7.38 -2.33
N GLY A 59 9.43 -6.69 -3.41
CA GLY A 59 8.04 -6.29 -3.68
C GLY A 59 7.61 -5.01 -2.98
N ASN A 60 8.48 -4.40 -2.16
CA ASN A 60 8.26 -3.05 -1.65
C ASN A 60 8.50 -2.02 -2.75
N THR A 61 7.79 -0.90 -2.66
CA THR A 61 7.92 0.17 -3.65
C THR A 61 8.48 1.43 -3.01
N PRO A 62 9.17 2.29 -3.79
CA PRO A 62 9.76 3.51 -3.27
C PRO A 62 8.78 4.37 -2.47
N ARG A 63 7.54 4.48 -2.95
CA ARG A 63 6.48 5.23 -2.28
C ARG A 63 6.09 4.59 -0.94
N GLY A 64 5.85 3.28 -0.90
CA GLY A 64 5.49 2.60 0.35
C GLY A 64 6.60 2.71 1.40
N VAL A 65 7.86 2.59 0.96
CA VAL A 65 9.03 2.79 1.82
C VAL A 65 9.08 4.22 2.37
N LEU A 66 8.86 5.23 1.54
CA LEU A 66 8.83 6.62 1.95
C LEU A 66 7.73 6.91 2.97
N GLU A 67 6.53 6.37 2.74
CA GLU A 67 5.41 6.49 3.68
C GLU A 67 5.78 5.88 5.04
N VAL A 68 6.37 4.68 5.06
CA VAL A 68 6.82 4.05 6.31
C VAL A 68 7.93 4.86 7.00
N MET A 69 8.89 5.40 6.25
CA MET A 69 9.93 6.26 6.81
C MET A 69 9.34 7.52 7.46
N LEU A 70 8.38 8.16 6.79
CA LEU A 70 7.67 9.32 7.33
C LEU A 70 6.87 8.95 8.58
N LEU A 71 6.11 7.86 8.54
CA LEU A 71 5.32 7.37 9.67
C LEU A 71 6.20 7.13 10.90
N ASN A 72 7.36 6.49 10.72
CA ASN A 72 8.32 6.23 11.80
C ASN A 72 8.88 7.55 12.36
N ALA A 73 9.26 8.49 11.50
CA ALA A 73 9.76 9.80 11.94
C ALA A 73 8.68 10.59 12.71
N MET A 74 7.44 10.55 12.25
CA MET A 74 6.31 11.21 12.92
C MET A 74 5.98 10.57 14.27
N GLN A 75 5.99 9.24 14.38
CA GLN A 75 5.77 8.56 15.66
C GLN A 75 6.85 8.90 16.70
N GLN A 76 8.11 9.04 16.26
CA GLN A 76 9.21 9.47 17.13
C GLN A 76 9.03 10.91 17.61
N ARG A 77 8.55 11.80 16.74
CA ARG A 77 8.42 13.24 17.03
C ARG A 77 7.17 13.59 17.82
N PHE A 78 6.04 12.94 17.53
CA PHE A 78 4.74 13.20 18.13
C PHE A 78 4.21 11.92 18.79
N PRO A 79 4.81 11.49 19.91
CA PRO A 79 4.38 10.28 20.60
C PRO A 79 2.91 10.44 21.03
N ALA A 80 2.18 9.31 21.02
CA ALA A 80 0.76 9.23 21.35
C ALA A 80 -0.20 10.05 20.46
N SER A 81 0.29 10.70 19.39
CA SER A 81 -0.57 11.35 18.40
C SER A 81 -0.99 10.36 17.32
N ARG A 82 -2.23 10.48 16.83
CA ARG A 82 -2.75 9.70 15.71
C ARG A 82 -2.49 10.45 14.41
N ILE A 83 -1.87 9.80 13.44
CA ILE A 83 -1.75 10.35 12.08
C ILE A 83 -3.10 10.13 11.39
N VAL A 84 -3.74 11.22 10.93
CA VAL A 84 -5.09 11.17 10.35
C VAL A 84 -5.08 11.29 8.82
N ALA A 85 -4.09 11.96 8.25
CA ALA A 85 -3.92 12.07 6.80
C ALA A 85 -2.46 12.37 6.44
N ILE A 86 -2.04 11.94 5.25
CA ILE A 86 -0.73 12.26 4.67
C ILE A 86 -0.95 12.61 3.20
N ASP A 87 -0.38 13.74 2.76
CA ASP A 87 -0.24 14.13 1.37
C ASP A 87 1.26 14.28 1.04
N MET A 88 1.82 13.23 0.43
CA MET A 88 3.22 13.18 0.01
C MET A 88 3.52 14.16 -1.13
N GLY A 89 2.55 14.44 -2.00
CA GLY A 89 2.70 15.39 -3.09
C GLY A 89 2.92 16.80 -2.55
N ARG A 90 2.10 17.22 -1.59
CA ARG A 90 2.19 18.54 -0.96
C ARG A 90 3.19 18.64 0.19
N GLY A 91 3.70 17.51 0.68
CA GLY A 91 4.61 17.50 1.83
C GLY A 91 3.88 17.88 3.13
N VAL A 92 2.63 17.40 3.31
CA VAL A 92 1.81 17.72 4.48
C VAL A 92 1.33 16.45 5.17
N ALA A 93 1.42 16.40 6.48
CA ALA A 93 0.80 15.37 7.32
C ALA A 93 -0.12 16.02 8.34
N VAL A 94 -1.26 15.42 8.61
CA VAL A 94 -2.18 15.89 9.64
C VAL A 94 -2.18 14.88 10.78
N ILE A 95 -2.03 15.37 12.00
CA ILE A 95 -2.10 14.58 13.22
C ILE A 95 -3.25 15.05 14.11
N GLN A 96 -3.79 14.12 14.88
CA GLN A 96 -4.65 14.38 16.02
C GLN A 96 -3.85 14.11 17.29
N THR A 97 -3.71 15.13 18.12
CA THR A 97 -3.05 15.03 19.43
C THR A 97 -3.94 14.27 20.43
N PRO A 98 -3.40 13.81 21.58
CA PRO A 98 -4.19 13.20 22.65
C PRO A 98 -5.33 14.11 23.17
N GLU A 99 -5.15 15.42 23.06
CA GLU A 99 -6.12 16.46 23.40
C GLU A 99 -7.22 16.63 22.34
N LYS A 100 -7.25 15.77 21.32
CA LYS A 100 -8.14 15.80 20.16
C LYS A 100 -7.97 17.01 19.23
N GLN A 101 -6.92 17.81 19.40
CA GLN A 101 -6.60 18.91 18.48
C GLN A 101 -6.00 18.38 17.18
N LEU A 102 -6.43 18.95 16.05
CA LEU A 102 -5.86 18.67 14.74
C LEU A 102 -4.72 19.63 14.44
N LYS A 103 -3.58 19.08 14.01
CA LYS A 103 -2.41 19.85 13.60
C LYS A 103 -1.97 19.41 12.22
N ALA A 104 -1.80 20.37 11.31
CA ALA A 104 -1.15 20.14 10.04
C ALA A 104 0.34 20.44 10.15
N LEU A 105 1.15 19.49 9.71
CA LEU A 105 2.60 19.50 9.73
C LEU A 105 3.08 19.58 8.30
N THR A 106 3.88 20.59 7.98
CA THR A 106 4.59 20.66 6.70
C THR A 106 5.94 20.01 6.87
N PHE A 107 6.27 19.05 6.01
CA PHE A 107 7.56 18.39 5.98
C PHE A 107 8.32 18.66 4.68
N ASN A 108 9.63 18.79 4.79
CA ASN A 108 10.50 19.04 3.65
C ASN A 108 11.12 17.72 3.16
N LYS A 109 10.75 17.32 1.94
CA LYS A 109 11.26 16.12 1.26
C LYS A 109 12.77 16.19 1.01
N GLN A 110 13.30 17.37 0.69
CA GLN A 110 14.73 17.60 0.43
C GLN A 110 15.59 17.58 1.69
N GLN A 111 15.01 17.86 2.87
CA GLN A 111 15.71 17.83 4.16
C GLN A 111 15.51 16.50 4.91
N GLY A 112 15.09 15.45 4.21
CA GLY A 112 14.91 14.12 4.78
C GLY A 112 13.64 13.97 5.59
N LEU A 113 12.52 14.50 5.06
CA LEU A 113 11.17 14.38 5.64
C LEU A 113 11.04 15.06 7.02
N GLN A 114 11.89 16.05 7.30
CA GLN A 114 11.83 16.81 8.53
C GLN A 114 10.65 17.77 8.54
N VAL A 115 9.97 17.89 9.69
CA VAL A 115 8.90 18.86 9.89
C VAL A 115 9.51 20.26 9.98
N VAL A 116 9.07 21.14 9.08
CA VAL A 116 9.54 22.53 8.96
C VAL A 116 8.48 23.56 9.36
N GLY A 117 7.23 23.13 9.50
CA GLY A 117 6.12 24.00 9.91
C GLY A 117 4.99 23.22 10.58
N GLU A 118 4.27 23.89 11.48
CA GLU A 118 3.12 23.36 12.19
C GLU A 118 2.00 24.43 12.22
N VAL A 119 0.77 24.01 11.93
CA VAL A 119 -0.43 24.84 12.01
C VAL A 119 -1.50 24.08 12.76
N THR A 120 -1.99 24.63 13.86
CA THR A 120 -3.17 24.10 14.57
C THR A 120 -4.42 24.48 13.78
N MET A 121 -5.26 23.49 13.48
CA MET A 121 -6.53 23.71 12.80
C MET A 121 -7.60 24.06 13.85
N GLN A 122 -8.22 25.23 13.69
CA GLN A 122 -9.33 25.72 14.51
C GLN A 122 -10.66 25.21 13.98
#